data_AF-A0A316DKC0-F1
#
_entry.id   AF-A0A316DKC0-F1
#
_cell.length_a   1.000
_cell.length_b   1.000
_cell.length_c   1.000
_cell.angle_alpha   90.00
_cell.angle_beta   90.00
_cell.angle_gamma   90.00
#
_symmetry.space_group_name_H-M   'P 1'
#
loop_
_entity.id
_entity.type
_entity.pdbx_description
1 polymer ?
#
loop_
_entity_poly.entity_id
_entity_poly.type
_entity_poly.pdbx_seq_one_letter_code
_entity_poly.pdbx_strand_id
1 'polypeptide(L)'
;MTKNQSKADINFEQELWKAANELRGAVAENQYKDYILPLIFLKHVSERYELRRDTLIELFKDEASDYYTSDVEEQKYVLEDPDEYLSKSTYIIPEKADVKPKDLMPILIEKGFFNQDLRIGLPLRNVLRDLDEVNLLYLLPQVRVERKETNRFWFFNPLKI
;
A
#
# COMPACT_ATOMS: atom_id res chain seq x y z
N MET A 1 31.60 -16.77 -22.00
CA MET A 1 31.26 -15.49 -21.34
C MET A 1 30.62 -15.82 -20.01
N THR A 2 31.36 -15.68 -18.93
CA THR A 2 31.00 -16.14 -17.58
C THR A 2 30.19 -15.04 -16.90
N LYS A 3 28.93 -15.32 -16.53
CA LYS A 3 28.09 -14.39 -15.75
C LYS A 3 28.70 -14.22 -14.37
N ASN A 4 29.16 -13.01 -14.07
CA ASN A 4 29.68 -12.62 -12.77
C ASN A 4 28.48 -12.39 -11.84
N GLN A 5 28.08 -13.40 -11.06
CA GLN A 5 27.09 -13.23 -9.99
C GLN A 5 27.75 -12.49 -8.82
N SER A 6 27.26 -11.28 -8.54
CA SER A 6 27.69 -10.41 -7.45
C SER A 6 27.50 -11.10 -6.09
N LYS A 7 28.61 -11.38 -5.39
CA LYS A 7 28.63 -11.87 -4.00
C LYS A 7 27.87 -10.97 -3.00
N ALA A 8 27.55 -9.73 -3.37
CA ALA A 8 26.80 -8.78 -2.56
C ALA A 8 25.29 -9.09 -2.49
N ASP A 9 24.70 -9.76 -3.48
CA ASP A 9 23.26 -10.13 -3.47
C ASP A 9 22.95 -11.18 -2.41
N ILE A 10 23.82 -12.19 -2.27
CA ILE A 10 23.55 -13.38 -1.46
C ILE A 10 23.43 -13.04 0.03
N ASN A 11 24.23 -12.10 0.53
CA ASN A 11 24.23 -11.75 1.96
C ASN A 11 23.02 -10.89 2.33
N PHE A 12 22.62 -9.97 1.44
CA PHE A 12 21.47 -9.10 1.65
C PHE A 12 20.15 -9.88 1.56
N GLU A 13 20.01 -10.79 0.58
CA GLU A 13 18.86 -11.69 0.48
C GLU A 13 18.73 -12.58 1.74
N GLN A 14 19.85 -13.07 2.28
CA GLN A 14 19.86 -13.86 3.51
C GLN A 14 19.42 -13.05 4.74
N GLU A 15 19.85 -11.80 4.87
CA GLU A 15 19.42 -10.91 5.94
C GLU A 15 17.92 -10.58 5.83
N LEU A 16 17.42 -10.27 4.63
CA LEU A 16 15.99 -10.07 4.35
C LEU A 16 15.17 -11.32 4.68
N TRP A 17 15.66 -12.50 4.28
CA TRP A 17 15.02 -13.78 4.55
C TRP A 17 14.94 -14.06 6.06
N LYS A 18 16.01 -13.75 6.79
CA LYS A 18 16.04 -13.91 8.25
C LYS A 18 15.06 -12.97 8.94
N ALA A 19 15.06 -11.68 8.57
CA ALA A 19 14.13 -10.69 9.09
C ALA A 19 12.66 -11.07 8.80
N ALA A 20 12.37 -11.56 7.60
CA ALA A 20 11.04 -12.03 7.21
C ALA A 20 10.59 -13.25 8.05
N ASN A 21 11.49 -14.20 8.32
CA ASN A 21 11.18 -15.35 9.19
C ASN A 21 10.97 -14.96 10.65
N GLU A 22 11.70 -13.97 11.16
CA GLU A 22 11.47 -13.42 12.50
C GLU A 22 10.10 -12.70 12.58
N LEU A 23 9.76 -11.91 11.56
CA LEU A 23 8.48 -11.18 11.47
C LEU A 23 7.27 -12.10 11.24
N ARG A 24 7.46 -13.27 10.62
CA ARG A 24 6.42 -14.29 10.40
C ARG A 24 5.85 -14.87 11.69
N GLY A 25 6.65 -14.93 12.76
CA GLY A 25 6.25 -15.55 14.02
C GLY A 25 5.73 -16.98 13.83
N ALA A 26 4.56 -17.30 14.41
CA ALA A 26 3.96 -18.63 14.36
C ALA A 26 3.20 -18.95 13.04
N VAL A 27 3.18 -18.03 12.07
CA VAL A 27 2.44 -18.22 10.82
C VAL A 27 3.17 -19.24 9.93
N ALA A 28 2.43 -20.16 9.34
CA ALA A 28 2.98 -21.13 8.41
C ALA A 28 3.49 -20.44 7.13
N GLU A 29 4.61 -20.92 6.60
CA GLU A 29 5.30 -20.31 5.43
C GLU A 29 4.41 -20.16 4.21
N ASN A 30 3.56 -21.15 3.97
CA ASN A 30 2.63 -21.16 2.84
C ASN A 30 1.54 -20.09 2.94
N GLN A 31 1.21 -19.63 4.16
CA GLN A 31 0.25 -18.55 4.41
C GLN A 31 0.95 -17.19 4.48
N TYR A 32 2.21 -17.14 4.97
CA TYR A 32 2.93 -15.88 5.15
C TYR A 32 3.12 -15.09 3.85
N LYS A 33 3.39 -15.79 2.74
CA LYS A 33 3.53 -15.17 1.40
C LYS A 33 2.28 -14.42 0.96
N ASP A 34 1.09 -14.89 1.35
CA ASP A 34 -0.19 -14.33 0.94
C ASP A 34 -0.48 -13.00 1.66
N TYR A 35 0.20 -12.74 2.78
CA TYR A 35 0.10 -11.48 3.53
C TYR A 35 1.24 -10.51 3.18
N ILE A 36 2.46 -11.01 3.01
CA ILE A 36 3.63 -10.15 2.79
C ILE A 36 3.65 -9.56 1.38
N LEU A 37 3.23 -10.31 0.35
CA LEU A 37 3.24 -9.83 -1.04
C LEU A 37 2.28 -8.64 -1.26
N PRO A 38 1.03 -8.65 -0.76
CA PRO A 38 0.16 -7.47 -0.82
C PRO A 38 0.71 -6.26 -0.08
N LEU A 39 1.37 -6.46 1.06
CA LEU A 39 1.97 -5.38 1.84
C LEU A 39 3.16 -4.74 1.11
N ILE A 40 4.03 -5.55 0.53
CA ILE A 40 5.15 -5.08 -0.29
C ILE A 40 4.61 -4.35 -1.53
N PHE A 41 3.60 -4.91 -2.18
CA PHE A 41 2.95 -4.28 -3.33
C PHE A 41 2.36 -2.91 -2.98
N LEU A 42 1.61 -2.83 -1.86
CA LEU A 42 1.03 -1.57 -1.40
C LEU A 42 2.13 -0.54 -1.10
N LYS A 43 3.17 -0.94 -0.37
CA LYS A 43 4.34 -0.10 -0.10
C LYS A 43 4.98 0.41 -1.39
N HIS A 44 5.18 -0.47 -2.36
CA HIS A 44 5.78 -0.12 -3.64
C HIS A 44 4.94 0.90 -4.42
N VAL A 45 3.63 0.68 -4.52
CA VAL A 45 2.73 1.62 -5.21
C VAL A 45 2.68 2.96 -4.50
N SER A 46 2.66 2.97 -3.15
CA SER A 46 2.74 4.20 -2.36
C SER A 46 4.04 4.97 -2.59
N GLU A 47 5.19 4.30 -2.56
CA GLU A 47 6.49 4.95 -2.83
C GLU A 47 6.56 5.54 -4.23
N ARG A 48 6.00 4.84 -5.23
CA ARG A 48 5.96 5.32 -6.62
C ARG A 48 5.05 6.54 -6.79
N TYR A 49 3.93 6.59 -6.07
CA TYR A 49 3.03 7.73 -6.06
C TYR A 49 3.72 8.96 -5.44
N GLU A 50 4.26 8.84 -4.23
CA GLU A 50 4.94 9.95 -3.54
C GLU A 50 6.12 10.47 -4.35
N LEU A 51 6.96 9.58 -4.89
CA LEU A 51 8.10 9.98 -5.73
C LEU A 51 7.66 10.80 -6.95
N ARG A 52 6.57 10.39 -7.62
CA ARG A 52 6.06 11.14 -8.78
C ARG A 52 5.50 12.50 -8.35
N ARG A 53 4.76 12.53 -7.24
CA ARG A 53 4.19 13.75 -6.67
C ARG A 53 5.28 14.75 -6.30
N ASP A 54 6.33 14.31 -5.61
CA ASP A 54 7.50 15.12 -5.26
C ASP A 54 8.23 15.63 -6.52
N THR A 55 8.36 14.77 -7.53
CA THR A 55 8.95 15.18 -8.82
C THR A 55 8.15 16.31 -9.46
N LEU A 56 6.82 16.22 -9.49
CA LEU A 56 5.96 17.30 -10.03
C LEU A 56 6.13 18.60 -9.23
N ILE A 57 6.16 18.51 -7.90
CA ILE A 57 6.38 19.66 -7.01
C ILE A 57 7.71 20.36 -7.29
N GLU A 58 8.78 19.59 -7.51
CA GLU A 58 10.08 20.16 -7.88
C GLU A 58 10.06 20.77 -9.29
N LEU A 59 9.39 20.13 -10.25
CA LEU A 59 9.24 20.65 -11.61
C LEU A 59 8.42 21.93 -11.68
N PHE A 60 7.51 22.19 -10.74
CA PHE A 60 6.78 23.47 -10.66
C PHE A 60 7.69 24.64 -10.30
N LYS A 61 8.81 24.38 -9.62
CA LYS A 61 9.77 25.41 -9.16
C LYS A 61 10.90 25.66 -10.16
N ASP A 62 11.08 24.78 -11.15
CA ASP A 62 12.14 24.88 -12.15
C ASP A 62 11.66 25.69 -13.36
N GLU A 63 12.18 26.91 -13.53
CA GLU A 63 11.82 27.81 -14.64
C GLU A 63 12.06 27.23 -16.04
N ALA A 64 12.91 26.21 -16.18
CA ALA A 64 13.18 25.54 -17.45
C ALA A 64 12.23 24.37 -17.75
N SER A 65 11.36 24.01 -16.81
CA SER A 65 10.41 22.91 -16.93
C SER A 65 9.14 23.34 -17.67
N ASP A 66 8.59 22.45 -18.50
CA ASP A 66 7.27 22.63 -19.11
C ASP A 66 6.12 22.71 -18.07
N TYR A 67 6.40 22.28 -16.83
CA TYR A 67 5.48 22.35 -15.70
C TYR A 67 5.67 23.59 -14.82
N TYR A 68 6.60 24.48 -15.14
CA TYR A 68 6.86 25.66 -14.29
C TYR A 68 5.60 26.52 -14.12
N THR A 69 5.15 26.67 -12.87
CA THR A 69 4.04 27.57 -12.54
C THR A 69 4.10 27.98 -11.08
N SER A 70 3.77 29.25 -10.82
CA SER A 70 3.60 29.79 -9.47
C SER A 70 2.15 29.79 -8.99
N ASP A 71 1.19 29.41 -9.84
CA ASP A 71 -0.23 29.37 -9.50
C ASP A 71 -0.58 28.08 -8.74
N VAL A 72 -1.05 28.23 -7.51
CA VAL A 72 -1.42 27.12 -6.63
C VAL A 72 -2.58 26.29 -7.19
N GLU A 73 -3.53 26.90 -7.90
CA GLU A 73 -4.67 26.18 -8.47
C GLU A 73 -4.24 25.33 -9.67
N GLU A 74 -3.31 25.84 -10.49
CA GLU A 74 -2.74 25.10 -11.61
C GLU A 74 -1.86 23.92 -11.12
N GLN A 75 -1.02 24.15 -10.11
CA GLN A 75 -0.26 23.08 -9.46
C GLN A 75 -1.19 21.99 -8.93
N LYS A 76 -2.29 22.38 -8.26
CA LYS A 76 -3.26 21.43 -7.72
C LYS A 76 -3.94 20.63 -8.83
N TYR A 77 -4.36 21.28 -9.91
CA TYR A 77 -4.96 20.61 -11.06
C TYR A 77 -4.03 19.52 -11.64
N VAL A 78 -2.75 19.83 -11.82
CA VAL A 78 -1.76 18.87 -12.31
C VAL A 78 -1.50 17.74 -11.31
N LEU A 79 -1.42 18.04 -10.01
CA LEU A 79 -1.20 17.04 -8.96
C LEU A 79 -2.38 16.08 -8.80
N GLU A 80 -3.60 16.51 -9.13
CA GLU A 80 -4.83 15.71 -9.07
C GLU A 80 -5.16 15.00 -10.40
N ASP A 81 -4.39 15.25 -11.48
CA ASP A 81 -4.60 14.63 -12.79
C ASP A 81 -4.06 13.18 -12.84
N PRO A 82 -4.91 12.15 -13.00
CA PRO A 82 -4.46 10.76 -13.07
C PRO A 82 -3.50 10.46 -14.22
N ASP A 83 -3.60 11.17 -15.36
CA ASP A 83 -2.80 10.89 -16.55
C ASP A 83 -1.31 11.20 -16.30
N GLU A 84 -1.02 12.18 -15.44
CA GLU A 84 0.34 12.54 -15.02
C GLU A 84 1.07 11.43 -14.27
N TYR A 85 0.32 10.56 -13.61
CA TYR A 85 0.81 9.42 -12.85
C TYR A 85 0.85 8.18 -13.75
N LEU A 86 -0.19 7.96 -14.56
CA LEU A 86 -0.26 6.83 -15.48
C LEU A 86 0.86 6.85 -16.52
N SER A 87 1.24 8.04 -17.02
CA SER A 87 2.37 8.19 -17.95
C SER A 87 3.70 7.69 -17.39
N LYS A 88 3.83 7.60 -16.07
CA LYS A 88 4.99 7.04 -15.34
C LYS A 88 4.70 5.67 -14.71
N SER A 89 3.63 5.02 -15.14
CA SER A 89 3.19 3.71 -14.65
C SER A 89 2.97 3.69 -13.14
N THR A 90 2.39 4.76 -12.60
CA THR A 90 1.96 4.86 -11.20
C THR A 90 0.52 5.36 -11.14
N TYR A 91 -0.10 5.32 -9.96
CA TYR A 91 -1.51 5.67 -9.77
C TYR A 91 -1.63 6.73 -8.69
N ILE A 92 -2.61 7.64 -8.84
CA ILE A 92 -2.97 8.54 -7.75
C ILE A 92 -3.55 7.75 -6.60
N ILE A 93 -3.04 8.03 -5.39
CA ILE A 93 -3.56 7.44 -4.17
C ILE A 93 -4.40 8.52 -3.45
N PRO A 94 -5.72 8.34 -3.33
CA PRO A 94 -6.61 9.37 -2.80
C PRO A 94 -6.39 9.60 -1.30
N GLU A 95 -5.98 10.81 -0.89
CA GLU A 95 -5.57 11.17 0.50
C GLU A 95 -6.54 10.73 1.62
N LYS A 96 -7.84 10.67 1.32
CA LYS A 96 -8.88 10.15 2.20
C LYS A 96 -9.93 9.39 1.40
N ALA A 97 -9.56 8.20 0.96
CA ALA A 97 -10.57 7.22 0.65
C ALA A 97 -10.81 6.43 1.94
N ASP A 98 -11.87 6.72 2.69
CA ASP A 98 -12.31 5.89 3.81
C ASP A 98 -12.88 4.56 3.24
N VAL A 99 -12.01 3.80 2.57
CA VAL A 99 -12.37 2.59 1.83
C VAL A 99 -12.75 1.53 2.83
N LYS A 100 -13.97 0.98 2.69
CA LYS A 100 -14.46 -0.03 3.61
C LYS A 100 -14.04 -1.42 3.13
N PRO A 101 -13.97 -2.42 4.03
CA PRO A 101 -13.69 -3.80 3.67
C PRO A 101 -14.54 -4.32 2.50
N LYS A 102 -15.82 -3.92 2.43
CA LYS A 102 -16.75 -4.30 1.36
C LYS A 102 -16.32 -3.83 -0.03
N ASP A 103 -15.65 -2.68 -0.10
CA ASP A 103 -15.24 -2.06 -1.36
C ASP A 103 -13.97 -2.76 -1.89
N LEU A 104 -13.18 -3.36 -0.99
CA LEU A 104 -11.99 -4.15 -1.32
C LEU A 104 -12.29 -5.62 -1.61
N MET A 105 -13.40 -6.18 -1.12
CA MET A 105 -13.69 -7.62 -1.33
C MET A 105 -13.70 -8.04 -2.80
N PRO A 106 -14.30 -7.30 -3.76
CA PRO A 106 -14.34 -7.74 -5.15
C PRO A 106 -12.93 -7.96 -5.72
N ILE A 107 -12.04 -6.98 -5.54
CA ILE A 107 -10.65 -7.09 -6.01
C ILE A 107 -9.89 -8.16 -5.22
N LEU A 108 -10.13 -8.30 -3.92
CA LEU A 108 -9.45 -9.31 -3.12
C LEU A 108 -9.87 -10.75 -3.47
N ILE A 109 -11.12 -10.95 -3.87
CA ILE A 109 -11.62 -12.24 -4.38
C ILE A 109 -11.07 -12.51 -5.78
N GLU A 110 -11.11 -11.52 -6.68
CA GLU A 110 -10.53 -11.63 -8.02
C GLU A 110 -9.06 -12.05 -7.97
N LYS A 111 -8.31 -11.53 -7.00
CA LYS A 111 -6.90 -11.85 -6.78
C LYS A 111 -6.67 -13.13 -5.97
N GLY A 112 -7.73 -13.79 -5.48
CA GLY A 112 -7.64 -15.07 -4.77
C GLY A 112 -7.30 -14.98 -3.28
N PHE A 113 -7.32 -13.79 -2.66
CA PHE A 113 -7.11 -13.63 -1.21
C PHE A 113 -8.29 -14.12 -0.37
N PHE A 114 -9.49 -14.12 -0.95
CA PHE A 114 -10.69 -14.69 -0.34
C PHE A 114 -11.44 -15.51 -1.37
N ASN A 115 -11.98 -16.65 -0.94
CA ASN A 115 -12.75 -17.52 -1.85
C ASN A 115 -14.07 -16.86 -2.29
N GLN A 116 -14.73 -16.13 -1.38
CA GLN A 116 -15.99 -15.45 -1.62
C GLN A 116 -16.28 -14.41 -0.53
N ASP A 117 -17.11 -13.41 -0.84
CA ASP A 117 -17.61 -12.51 0.18
C ASP A 117 -18.82 -13.14 0.88
N LEU A 118 -18.57 -13.71 2.05
CA LEU A 118 -19.62 -14.38 2.81
C LEU A 118 -20.71 -13.41 3.29
N ARG A 119 -20.40 -12.12 3.53
CA ARG A 119 -21.34 -11.01 3.88
C ARG A 119 -20.65 -9.63 3.85
N ILE A 120 -20.85 -8.81 2.81
CA ILE A 120 -20.41 -7.38 2.74
C ILE A 120 -19.10 -7.13 3.50
N GLY A 121 -17.99 -7.73 3.04
CA GLY A 121 -16.68 -7.57 3.67
C GLY A 121 -16.46 -8.33 4.98
N LEU A 122 -17.34 -9.26 5.36
CA LEU A 122 -17.20 -10.05 6.59
C LEU A 122 -15.88 -10.83 6.68
N PRO A 123 -15.40 -11.50 5.62
CA PRO A 123 -14.13 -12.24 5.71
C PRO A 123 -12.97 -11.33 6.11
N LEU A 124 -12.81 -10.19 5.44
CA LEU A 124 -11.78 -9.21 5.77
C LEU A 124 -12.00 -8.57 7.15
N ARG A 125 -13.25 -8.28 7.53
CA ARG A 125 -13.56 -7.74 8.87
C ARG A 125 -13.23 -8.70 10.00
N ASN A 126 -13.32 -10.01 9.79
CA ASN A 126 -12.92 -11.00 10.79
C ASN A 126 -11.40 -10.97 10.99
N VAL A 127 -10.61 -10.94 9.91
CA VAL A 127 -9.15 -10.79 10.00
C VAL A 127 -8.75 -9.52 10.77
N LEU A 128 -9.38 -8.39 10.44
CA LEU A 128 -9.12 -7.12 11.15
C LEU A 128 -9.54 -7.18 12.62
N ARG A 129 -10.63 -7.90 12.93
CA ARG A 129 -11.10 -8.13 14.29
C ARG A 129 -10.08 -8.91 15.10
N ASP A 130 -9.57 -10.01 14.54
CA ASP A 130 -8.59 -10.87 15.19
C ASP A 130 -7.31 -10.07 15.48
N LEU A 131 -6.81 -9.32 14.50
CA LEU A 131 -5.63 -8.45 14.65
C LEU A 131 -5.80 -7.36 15.72
N ASP A 132 -6.99 -6.76 15.79
CA ASP A 132 -7.33 -5.75 16.79
C ASP A 132 -7.40 -6.35 18.20
N GLU A 133 -7.93 -7.57 18.34
CA GLU A 133 -8.02 -8.29 19.62
C GLU A 133 -6.65 -8.71 20.16
N VAL A 134 -5.70 -9.05 19.27
CA VAL A 134 -4.32 -9.36 19.66
C VAL A 134 -3.38 -8.15 19.67
N ASN A 135 -3.92 -6.93 19.54
CA ASN A 135 -3.17 -5.67 19.51
C ASN A 135 -2.06 -5.61 18.42
N LEU A 136 -2.29 -6.27 17.29
CA LEU A 136 -1.39 -6.29 16.12
C LEU A 136 -1.87 -5.39 14.98
N LEU A 137 -2.93 -4.61 15.18
CA LEU A 137 -3.48 -3.72 14.15
C LEU A 137 -2.46 -2.68 13.66
N TYR A 138 -1.46 -2.32 14.48
CA TYR A 138 -0.37 -1.42 14.12
C TYR A 138 0.48 -1.92 12.92
N LEU A 139 0.45 -3.22 12.63
CA LEU A 139 1.11 -3.82 11.46
C LEU A 139 0.47 -3.40 10.14
N LEU A 140 -0.77 -2.89 10.20
CA LEU A 140 -1.50 -2.34 9.06
C LEU A 140 -1.68 -0.83 9.28
N PRO A 141 -0.61 -0.01 9.13
CA PRO A 141 -0.68 1.43 9.37
C PRO A 141 -1.69 2.15 8.45
N GLN A 142 -2.06 1.52 7.33
CA GLN A 142 -3.10 1.98 6.41
C GLN A 142 -4.52 1.72 6.94
N VAL A 143 -4.68 0.89 7.97
CA VAL A 143 -5.97 0.54 8.55
C VAL A 143 -6.28 1.42 9.75
N ARG A 144 -7.33 2.22 9.63
CA ARG A 144 -7.94 2.95 10.72
C ARG A 144 -9.15 2.16 11.25
N VAL A 145 -9.24 2.05 12.57
CA VAL A 145 -10.43 1.52 13.25
C VAL A 145 -11.14 2.61 14.04
N GLU A 146 -12.46 2.69 13.87
CA GLU A 146 -13.35 3.49 14.69
C GLU A 146 -14.16 2.55 15.59
N ARG A 147 -13.93 2.63 16.91
CA ARG A 147 -14.56 1.77 17.91
C ARG A 147 -15.75 2.52 18.54
N LYS A 148 -16.94 1.92 18.46
CA LYS A 148 -18.17 2.36 19.16
C LYS A 148 -18.54 1.32 20.23
N GLU A 149 -19.51 1.65 21.09
CA GLU A 149 -19.94 0.78 22.21
C GLU A 149 -20.22 -0.68 21.81
N THR A 150 -20.79 -0.91 20.61
CA THR A 150 -21.17 -2.24 20.13
C THR A 150 -20.52 -2.64 18.80
N ASN A 151 -19.96 -1.67 18.06
CA ASN A 151 -19.56 -1.87 16.67
C ASN A 151 -18.13 -1.35 16.42
N ARG A 152 -17.41 -2.04 15.52
CA ARG A 152 -16.11 -1.62 14.99
C ARG A 152 -16.24 -1.33 13.50
N PHE A 153 -15.82 -0.15 13.09
CA PHE A 153 -15.77 0.27 11.69
C PHE A 153 -14.32 0.33 11.22
N TRP A 154 -14.07 -0.22 10.05
CA TRP A 154 -12.73 -0.37 9.49
C TRP A 154 -12.63 0.44 8.21
N PHE A 155 -11.52 1.16 8.06
CA PHE A 155 -11.24 2.03 6.93
C PHE A 155 -9.79 1.81 6.49
N PHE A 156 -9.59 1.63 5.19
CA PHE A 156 -8.27 1.57 4.58
C PHE A 156 -7.98 2.91 3.94
N ASN A 157 -7.02 3.64 4.51
CA ASN A 157 -6.60 4.96 4.06
C ASN A 157 -5.15 4.89 3.57
N PRO A 158 -4.73 5.79 2.66
CA PRO A 158 -3.33 5.90 2.29
C PRO A 158 -2.45 6.17 3.50
N LEU A 159 -1.22 5.65 3.44
CA LEU A 159 -0.20 5.99 4.42
C LEU A 159 0.19 7.45 4.22
N LYS A 160 0.02 8.27 5.26
CA LYS A 160 0.72 9.53 5.37
C LYS A 160 2.13 9.18 5.84
N ILE A 161 3.08 9.14 4.90
CA ILE A 161 4.51 9.04 5.20
C ILE A 161 4.99 10.42 5.69
#